data_AF-A0A1W9RBP9-F1
#
_entry.id   AF-A0A1W9RBP9-F1
#
_cell.length_a   1.000
_cell.length_b   1.000
_cell.length_c   1.000
_cell.angle_alpha   90.00
_cell.angle_beta   90.00
_cell.angle_gamma   90.00
#
_symmetry.space_group_name_H-M   'P 1'
#
loop_
_entity.id
_entity.type
_entity.pdbx_description
1 polymer ?
#
loop_
_entity_poly.entity_id
_entity_poly.type
_entity_poly.pdbx_seq_one_letter_code
_entity_poly.pdbx_strand_id
1 'polypeptide(L)'
;MCHFATAPKGGFDVVIANPPYVGHKGGQKSLFRILKKTDLGKRFNNERMDLFYYFFHLSIDIGAKRSIISFITTNYYLTADSAVKLRSDFKERTVIKNMINFGELKIFESALGQHNMITILSKNINPELVANNCLTKRTGIATSEILKRILDWNDDNTEYFSVIQKDLYEGENFKIRISGISQSTFNINKILAKMFNQGILLGNICNISQGIVTGADKVSRKHIIKFKINCKVGSGIYVLNSSEIKRLNLNQEEIKLLKPWFKNSDIRKFYTNEKSNNYLLHLTVDLDIEQYPSIYKHLCKYREIISSRNFESCELSKALRLGKWWALSSARKDINFNCEKIVTPYRSLSNTFGYNEVPWYASADVFFITSKDKKVS
;
A
#
# COMPACT_ATOMS: atom_id res chain seq x y z
N MET A 1 23.80 -3.15 18.85
CA MET A 1 24.94 -2.86 17.95
C MET A 1 25.04 -4.02 16.97
N CYS A 2 24.67 -3.83 15.70
CA CYS A 2 25.00 -4.81 14.66
C CYS A 2 26.41 -4.46 14.16
N HIS A 3 27.39 -5.32 14.46
CA HIS A 3 28.71 -5.22 13.84
C HIS A 3 28.59 -5.66 12.37
N PHE A 4 28.53 -4.69 11.46
CA PHE A 4 28.81 -4.98 10.06
C PHE A 4 30.32 -5.22 9.94
N ALA A 5 30.71 -6.45 9.65
CA ALA A 5 32.10 -6.75 9.34
C ALA A 5 32.55 -5.87 8.16
N THR A 6 33.67 -5.16 8.31
CA THR A 6 34.33 -4.51 7.18
C THR A 6 34.74 -5.60 6.19
N ALA A 7 34.36 -5.43 4.92
CA ALA A 7 34.66 -6.43 3.90
C ALA A 7 36.18 -6.70 3.84
N PRO A 8 36.61 -7.97 3.74
CA PRO A 8 38.02 -8.29 3.56
C PRO A 8 38.55 -7.68 2.26
N LYS A 9 39.87 -7.52 2.12
CA LYS A 9 40.51 -7.04 0.89
C LYS A 9 40.15 -7.99 -0.27
N GLY A 10 39.16 -7.63 -1.07
CA GLY A 10 38.61 -8.46 -2.16
C GLY A 10 37.09 -8.65 -2.15
N GLY A 11 36.43 -8.37 -1.02
CA GLY A 11 34.98 -8.58 -0.84
C GLY A 11 34.61 -10.02 -0.45
N PHE A 12 33.32 -10.28 -0.24
CA PHE A 12 32.81 -11.61 0.12
C PHE A 12 32.41 -12.42 -1.12
N ASP A 13 32.80 -13.69 -1.19
CA ASP A 13 32.37 -14.60 -2.26
C ASP A 13 30.90 -14.99 -2.15
N VAL A 14 30.37 -15.06 -0.92
CA VAL A 14 28.99 -15.44 -0.65
C VAL A 14 28.42 -14.54 0.46
N VAL A 15 27.22 -14.00 0.25
CA VAL A 15 26.45 -13.25 1.24
C VAL A 15 25.07 -13.88 1.36
N ILE A 16 24.72 -14.35 2.57
CA ILE A 16 23.43 -15.00 2.86
C ILE A 16 22.74 -14.23 3.97
N ALA A 17 21.45 -13.92 3.82
CA ALA A 17 20.71 -13.24 4.87
C ALA A 17 19.20 -13.52 4.85
N ASN A 18 18.60 -13.42 6.04
CA ASN A 18 17.18 -13.19 6.26
C ASN A 18 17.02 -11.78 6.87
N PRO A 19 17.01 -10.71 6.04
CA PRO A 19 17.00 -9.33 6.54
C PRO A 19 15.66 -8.96 7.19
N PRO A 20 15.59 -7.89 8.00
CA PRO A 20 14.35 -7.47 8.64
C PRO A 20 13.30 -6.93 7.64
N TYR A 21 12.07 -7.44 7.72
CA TYR A 21 10.96 -7.04 6.84
C TYR A 21 10.19 -5.84 7.42
N VAL A 22 10.78 -4.66 7.26
CA VAL A 22 10.22 -3.41 7.78
C VAL A 22 9.95 -2.44 6.64
N GLY A 23 8.69 -2.04 6.48
CA GLY A 23 8.30 -0.96 5.57
C GLY A 23 8.32 0.43 6.23
N HIS A 24 8.52 1.47 5.42
CA HIS A 24 8.52 2.88 5.85
C HIS A 24 7.27 3.31 6.67
N LYS A 25 6.12 2.65 6.47
CA LYS A 25 4.85 2.96 7.17
C LYS A 25 4.75 2.36 8.59
N GLY A 26 5.66 1.48 9.00
CA GLY A 26 5.60 0.73 10.27
C GLY A 26 6.08 1.48 11.53
N GLY A 27 6.04 2.81 11.54
CA GLY A 27 6.47 3.61 12.71
C GLY A 27 7.98 3.87 12.80
N GLN A 28 8.77 3.48 11.80
CA GLN A 28 10.23 3.64 11.77
C GLN A 28 10.71 4.79 10.88
N LYS A 29 9.88 5.84 10.71
CA LYS A 29 10.24 7.02 9.90
C LYS A 29 11.58 7.64 10.31
N SER A 30 11.89 7.64 11.61
CA SER A 30 13.17 8.14 12.14
C SER A 30 14.37 7.35 11.60
N LEU A 31 14.28 6.02 11.57
CA LEU A 31 15.31 5.14 11.00
C LEU A 31 15.53 5.47 9.53
N PHE A 32 14.48 5.53 8.73
CA PHE A 32 14.61 5.87 7.30
C PHE A 32 15.14 7.29 7.07
N ARG A 33 14.82 8.25 7.95
CA ARG A 33 15.40 9.61 7.90
C ARG A 33 16.91 9.60 8.17
N ILE A 34 17.37 8.74 9.09
CA ILE A 34 18.80 8.56 9.36
C ILE A 34 19.48 7.87 8.17
N LEU A 35 18.91 6.76 7.69
CA LEU A 35 19.44 6.01 6.54
C LEU A 35 19.55 6.88 5.30
N LYS A 36 18.55 7.74 5.01
CA LYS A 36 18.58 8.66 3.87
C LYS A 36 19.81 9.58 3.86
N LYS A 37 20.44 9.85 5.01
CA LYS A 37 21.64 10.71 5.11
C LYS A 37 22.95 9.95 4.89
N THR A 38 22.94 8.62 4.95
CA THR A 38 24.13 7.80 4.68
C THR A 38 24.40 7.75 3.17
N ASP A 39 25.59 7.33 2.76
CA ASP A 39 25.92 7.24 1.33
C ASP A 39 25.08 6.20 0.58
N LEU A 40 24.74 5.10 1.25
CA LEU A 40 23.79 4.12 0.74
C LEU A 40 22.39 4.72 0.56
N GLY A 41 21.94 5.54 1.51
CA GLY A 41 20.67 6.27 1.44
C GLY A 41 20.63 7.29 0.33
N LYS A 42 21.68 8.10 0.16
CA LYS A 42 21.76 9.09 -0.94
C LYS A 42 21.58 8.42 -2.30
N ARG A 43 22.18 7.24 -2.50
CA ARG A 43 22.05 6.44 -3.73
C ARG A 43 20.66 5.82 -3.86
N PHE A 44 20.25 5.04 -2.87
CA PHE A 44 19.16 4.06 -3.04
C PHE A 44 17.86 4.37 -2.30
N ASN A 45 17.79 5.46 -1.52
CA ASN A 45 16.55 5.80 -0.83
C ASN A 45 15.41 6.06 -1.83
N ASN A 46 14.24 5.47 -1.55
CA ASN A 46 12.99 5.76 -2.22
C ASN A 46 11.87 5.90 -1.19
N GLU A 47 10.84 6.69 -1.51
CA GLU A 47 9.69 6.80 -0.63
C GLU A 47 8.97 5.46 -0.50
N ARG A 48 8.53 5.12 0.71
CA ARG A 48 7.73 3.92 0.98
C ARG A 48 8.44 2.60 0.63
N MET A 49 9.78 2.59 0.58
CA MET A 49 10.56 1.38 0.38
C MET A 49 10.58 0.48 1.63
N ASP A 50 10.98 -0.78 1.45
CA ASP A 50 11.28 -1.70 2.55
C ASP A 50 12.77 -1.64 2.92
N LEU A 51 13.06 -1.83 4.21
CA LEU A 51 14.40 -1.75 4.76
C LEU A 51 15.36 -2.77 4.13
N PHE A 52 14.87 -3.97 3.83
CA PHE A 52 15.71 -5.03 3.26
C PHE A 52 16.27 -4.70 1.86
N TYR A 53 15.72 -3.71 1.16
CA TYR A 53 16.28 -3.28 -0.13
C TYR A 53 17.71 -2.74 0.08
N TYR A 54 17.98 -2.05 1.19
CA TYR A 54 19.34 -1.60 1.52
C TYR A 54 20.30 -2.76 1.73
N PHE A 55 19.85 -3.89 2.26
CA PHE A 55 20.71 -5.05 2.49
C PHE A 55 21.15 -5.68 1.16
N PHE A 56 20.28 -5.71 0.15
CA PHE A 56 20.68 -6.11 -1.20
C PHE A 56 21.73 -5.17 -1.78
N HIS A 57 21.48 -3.86 -1.76
CA HIS A 57 22.43 -2.86 -2.27
C HIS A 57 23.79 -2.96 -1.58
N LEU A 58 23.80 -3.10 -0.25
CA LEU A 58 25.00 -3.27 0.55
C LEU A 58 25.73 -4.57 0.20
N SER A 59 25.00 -5.68 0.03
CA SER A 59 25.58 -6.97 -0.34
C SER A 59 26.25 -6.94 -1.71
N ILE A 60 25.66 -6.20 -2.65
CA ILE A 60 26.28 -5.95 -3.96
C ILE A 60 27.52 -5.07 -3.80
N ASP A 61 27.51 -4.06 -2.92
CA ASP A 61 28.69 -3.22 -2.67
C ASP A 61 29.86 -4.03 -2.07
N ILE A 62 29.62 -4.85 -1.05
CA ILE A 62 30.65 -5.60 -0.32
C ILE A 62 31.06 -6.95 -0.96
N GLY A 63 30.27 -7.46 -1.91
CA GLY A 63 30.55 -8.73 -2.59
C GLY A 63 31.77 -8.66 -3.51
N ALA A 64 32.54 -9.73 -3.59
CA ALA A 64 33.61 -9.92 -4.56
C ALA A 64 33.07 -10.01 -6.00
N LYS A 65 33.93 -9.94 -7.02
CA LYS A 65 33.52 -10.16 -8.42
C LYS A 65 32.91 -11.57 -8.55
N ARG A 66 31.73 -11.68 -9.17
CA ARG A 66 30.95 -12.93 -9.30
C ARG A 66 30.44 -13.52 -7.97
N SER A 67 30.48 -12.77 -6.86
CA SER A 67 29.94 -13.22 -5.58
C SER A 67 28.48 -13.65 -5.67
N ILE A 68 28.07 -14.60 -4.85
CA ILE A 68 26.68 -15.05 -4.74
C ILE A 68 25.99 -14.33 -3.57
N ILE A 69 24.79 -13.79 -3.82
CA ILE A 69 23.96 -13.14 -2.80
C ILE A 69 22.65 -13.93 -2.74
N SER A 70 22.35 -14.56 -1.60
CA SER A 70 21.17 -15.43 -1.42
C SER A 70 20.34 -14.99 -0.23
N PHE A 71 19.21 -14.35 -0.52
CA PHE A 71 18.38 -13.71 0.50
C PHE A 71 16.99 -14.32 0.51
N ILE A 72 16.44 -14.54 1.70
CA ILE A 72 15.01 -14.81 1.88
C ILE A 72 14.30 -13.52 2.28
N THR A 73 13.29 -13.10 1.51
CA THR A 73 12.59 -11.81 1.68
C THR A 73 11.12 -11.92 1.28
N THR A 74 10.33 -10.86 1.49
CA THR A 74 9.00 -10.78 0.88
C THR A 74 9.09 -10.48 -0.62
N ASN A 75 8.18 -11.02 -1.42
CA ASN A 75 8.24 -10.94 -2.90
C ASN A 75 7.76 -9.61 -3.53
N TYR A 76 7.26 -8.64 -2.73
CA TYR A 76 6.63 -7.42 -3.26
C TYR A 76 7.55 -6.55 -4.13
N TYR A 77 8.86 -6.63 -3.93
CA TYR A 77 9.83 -5.80 -4.65
C TYR A 77 9.85 -6.07 -6.16
N LEU A 78 9.34 -7.21 -6.62
CA LEU A 78 9.24 -7.55 -8.04
C LEU A 78 8.39 -6.53 -8.82
N THR A 79 7.36 -5.95 -8.17
CA THR A 79 6.38 -5.07 -8.84
C THR A 79 6.13 -3.75 -8.15
N ALA A 80 6.50 -3.59 -6.87
CA ALA A 80 6.26 -2.36 -6.12
C ALA A 80 6.99 -1.15 -6.71
N ASP A 81 6.32 -0.03 -6.88
CA ASP A 81 6.94 1.19 -7.44
C ASP A 81 8.08 1.71 -6.54
N SER A 82 7.97 1.52 -5.22
CA SER A 82 9.02 1.89 -4.26
C SER A 82 10.31 1.08 -4.44
N ALA A 83 10.28 -0.05 -5.14
CA ALA A 83 11.44 -0.92 -5.40
C ALA A 83 12.14 -0.67 -6.75
N VAL A 84 11.78 0.39 -7.49
CA VAL A 84 12.37 0.68 -8.82
C VAL A 84 13.90 0.75 -8.78
N LYS A 85 14.47 1.41 -7.76
CA LYS A 85 15.93 1.50 -7.58
C LYS A 85 16.58 0.15 -7.29
N LEU A 86 15.90 -0.74 -6.55
CA LEU A 86 16.39 -2.09 -6.29
C LEU A 86 16.43 -2.91 -7.58
N ARG A 87 15.38 -2.85 -8.39
CA ARG A 87 15.31 -3.61 -9.65
C ARG A 87 16.29 -3.08 -10.71
N SER A 88 16.46 -1.76 -10.80
CA SER A 88 17.52 -1.15 -11.62
C SER A 88 18.90 -1.64 -11.18
N ASP A 89 19.18 -1.66 -9.88
CA ASP A 89 20.46 -2.14 -9.35
C ASP A 89 20.71 -3.63 -9.63
N PHE A 90 19.66 -4.46 -9.56
CA PHE A 90 19.75 -5.87 -9.96
C PHE A 90 20.09 -6.01 -11.45
N LYS A 91 19.39 -5.25 -12.31
CA LYS A 91 19.61 -5.28 -13.76
C LYS A 91 21.01 -4.80 -14.14
N GLU A 92 21.52 -3.78 -13.44
CA GLU A 92 22.75 -3.08 -13.78
C GLU A 92 24.01 -3.68 -13.16
N ARG A 93 23.90 -4.43 -12.05
CA ARG A 93 25.09 -4.95 -11.33
C ARG A 93 25.04 -6.45 -11.04
N THR A 94 23.96 -7.13 -11.40
CA THR A 94 23.79 -8.56 -11.06
C THR A 94 23.19 -9.39 -12.21
N VAL A 95 23.32 -10.71 -12.07
CA VAL A 95 22.55 -11.71 -12.79
C VAL A 95 21.70 -12.44 -11.78
N ILE A 96 20.38 -12.50 -12.02
CA ILE A 96 19.47 -13.33 -11.22
C ILE A 96 19.74 -14.79 -11.59
N LYS A 97 20.14 -15.60 -10.61
CA LYS A 97 20.33 -17.05 -10.78
C LYS A 97 19.04 -17.80 -10.51
N ASN A 98 18.39 -17.48 -9.39
CA ASN A 98 17.15 -18.12 -8.99
C ASN A 98 16.22 -17.15 -8.25
N MET A 99 14.93 -17.29 -8.53
CA MET A 99 13.85 -16.75 -7.70
C MET A 99 12.91 -17.89 -7.35
N ILE A 100 12.83 -18.23 -6.06
CA ILE A 100 12.03 -19.34 -5.54
C ILE A 100 10.88 -18.71 -4.76
N ASN A 101 9.76 -18.46 -5.42
CA ASN A 101 8.63 -17.74 -4.84
C ASN A 101 7.63 -18.72 -4.21
N PHE A 102 7.50 -18.63 -2.89
CA PHE A 102 6.63 -19.52 -2.12
C PHE A 102 5.14 -19.11 -2.15
N GLY A 103 4.79 -17.98 -2.79
CA GLY A 103 3.40 -17.59 -2.97
C GLY A 103 2.63 -17.51 -1.64
N GLU A 104 1.57 -18.31 -1.52
CA GLU A 104 0.72 -18.41 -0.31
C GLU A 104 1.20 -19.47 0.69
N LEU A 105 2.24 -20.24 0.37
CA LEU A 105 2.82 -21.25 1.25
C LEU A 105 3.60 -20.57 2.38
N LYS A 106 3.22 -20.87 3.63
CA LYS A 106 3.89 -20.33 4.82
C LYS A 106 5.10 -21.20 5.16
N ILE A 107 6.28 -20.61 5.05
CA ILE A 107 7.55 -21.28 5.40
C ILE A 107 8.01 -20.97 6.83
N PHE A 108 7.39 -20.00 7.49
CA PHE A 108 7.61 -19.67 8.90
C PHE A 108 6.26 -19.63 9.62
N GLU A 109 6.10 -20.45 10.67
CA GLU A 109 4.84 -20.56 11.41
C GLU A 109 4.44 -19.24 12.10
N SER A 110 5.42 -18.46 12.57
CA SER A 110 5.22 -17.22 13.31
C SER A 110 4.95 -15.99 12.44
N ALA A 111 5.10 -16.09 11.11
CA ALA A 111 5.00 -14.96 10.19
C ALA A 111 3.75 -15.04 9.30
N LEU A 112 2.57 -14.90 9.91
CA LEU A 112 1.29 -14.93 9.20
C LEU A 112 1.15 -13.75 8.22
N GLY A 113 0.83 -14.04 6.95
CA GLY A 113 0.49 -13.05 5.93
C GLY A 113 1.67 -12.49 5.14
N GLN A 114 2.83 -13.15 5.15
CA GLN A 114 3.98 -12.79 4.33
C GLN A 114 4.18 -13.78 3.17
N HIS A 115 4.29 -13.26 1.95
CA HIS A 115 4.68 -14.04 0.77
C HIS A 115 6.21 -14.05 0.67
N ASN A 116 6.82 -15.16 1.09
CA ASN A 116 8.27 -15.29 1.12
C ASN A 116 8.82 -15.72 -0.24
N MET A 117 10.05 -15.32 -0.52
CA MET A 117 10.80 -15.72 -1.70
C MET A 117 12.28 -15.75 -1.39
N ILE A 118 12.98 -16.76 -1.93
CA ILE A 118 14.44 -16.78 -1.96
C ILE A 118 14.90 -16.19 -3.29
N THR A 119 15.81 -15.22 -3.22
CA THR A 119 16.44 -14.58 -4.37
C THR A 119 17.93 -14.83 -4.34
N ILE A 120 18.43 -15.47 -5.39
CA ILE A 120 19.85 -15.75 -5.57
C ILE A 120 20.37 -14.92 -6.75
N LEU A 121 21.35 -14.06 -6.47
CA LEU A 121 22.01 -13.19 -7.44
C LEU A 121 23.49 -13.56 -7.55
N SER A 122 24.09 -13.27 -8.70
CA SER A 122 25.55 -13.20 -8.84
C SER A 122 25.98 -11.77 -9.20
N LYS A 123 27.06 -11.27 -8.60
CA LYS A 123 27.63 -9.93 -8.89
C LYS A 123 28.42 -9.95 -10.19
N ASN A 124 27.69 -9.95 -11.30
CA ASN A 124 28.17 -9.84 -12.67
C ASN A 124 27.02 -9.35 -13.56
N ILE A 125 27.29 -9.08 -14.84
CA ILE A 125 26.26 -8.68 -15.80
C ILE A 125 26.41 -9.58 -17.02
N ASN A 126 25.33 -10.24 -17.40
CA ASN A 126 25.23 -10.93 -18.69
C ASN A 126 23.75 -11.10 -19.05
N PRO A 127 23.24 -10.37 -20.06
CA PRO A 127 21.82 -10.37 -20.42
C PRO A 127 21.33 -11.71 -21.01
N GLU A 128 22.26 -12.56 -21.47
CA GLU A 128 21.95 -13.85 -22.10
C GLU A 128 21.97 -15.01 -21.09
N LEU A 129 22.35 -14.78 -19.83
CA LEU A 129 22.30 -15.84 -18.82
C LEU A 129 20.86 -16.15 -18.39
N VAL A 130 20.61 -17.43 -18.17
CA VAL A 130 19.31 -17.95 -17.73
C VAL A 130 19.19 -17.85 -16.22
N ALA A 131 18.06 -17.32 -15.76
CA ALA A 131 17.53 -17.47 -14.41
C ALA A 131 16.59 -18.68 -14.38
N ASN A 132 16.78 -19.57 -13.41
CA ASN A 132 15.85 -20.66 -13.14
C ASN A 132 14.97 -20.23 -11.98
N ASN A 133 13.69 -19.98 -12.25
CA ASN A 133 12.75 -19.44 -11.27
C ASN A 133 11.59 -20.40 -11.05
N CYS A 134 10.94 -20.31 -9.89
CA CYS A 134 9.73 -21.06 -9.63
C CYS A 134 8.69 -20.26 -8.84
N LEU A 135 7.43 -20.64 -9.01
CA LEU A 135 6.29 -20.11 -8.29
C LEU A 135 5.41 -21.27 -7.82
N THR A 136 5.34 -21.47 -6.51
CA THR A 136 4.47 -22.51 -5.95
C THR A 136 3.02 -22.01 -5.84
N LYS A 137 2.08 -22.90 -6.15
CA LYS A 137 0.62 -22.70 -5.93
C LYS A 137 0.15 -23.34 -4.63
N ARG A 138 1.05 -23.96 -3.86
CA ARG A 138 0.73 -24.55 -2.56
C ARG A 138 0.28 -23.49 -1.56
N THR A 139 -0.54 -23.92 -0.61
CA THR A 139 -1.01 -23.13 0.53
C THR A 139 -0.77 -23.91 1.82
N GLY A 140 -0.98 -23.29 2.98
CA GLY A 140 -0.79 -23.93 4.29
C GLY A 140 0.61 -23.69 4.86
N ILE A 141 1.07 -24.59 5.74
CA ILE A 141 2.40 -24.55 6.36
C ILE A 141 3.31 -25.55 5.65
N ALA A 142 4.50 -25.13 5.26
CA ALA A 142 5.46 -25.98 4.57
C ALA A 142 6.09 -26.99 5.52
N THR A 143 6.17 -28.25 5.09
CA THR A 143 7.01 -29.27 5.75
C THR A 143 8.40 -29.32 5.11
N SER A 144 9.36 -29.94 5.79
CA SER A 144 10.70 -30.16 5.25
C SER A 144 10.69 -30.90 3.91
N GLU A 145 9.80 -31.88 3.75
CA GLU A 145 9.64 -32.65 2.51
C GLU A 145 9.10 -31.78 1.37
N ILE A 146 8.11 -30.93 1.65
CA ILE A 146 7.56 -29.99 0.65
C ILE A 146 8.64 -29.01 0.21
N LEU A 147 9.35 -28.40 1.17
CA LEU A 147 10.44 -27.48 0.85
C LEU A 147 11.52 -28.16 0.03
N LYS A 148 11.93 -29.37 0.40
CA LYS A 148 12.92 -30.14 -0.35
C LYS A 148 12.46 -30.37 -1.78
N ARG A 149 11.24 -30.84 -2.02
CA ARG A 149 10.70 -31.05 -3.37
C ARG A 149 10.72 -29.78 -4.23
N ILE A 150 10.35 -28.64 -3.64
CA ILE A 150 10.36 -27.34 -4.35
C ILE A 150 11.80 -26.93 -4.70
N LEU A 151 12.73 -27.05 -3.75
CA LEU A 151 14.13 -26.68 -3.93
C LEU A 151 14.89 -27.64 -4.86
N ASP A 152 14.45 -28.89 -4.95
CA ASP A 152 14.94 -29.92 -5.87
C ASP A 152 14.28 -29.85 -7.26
N TRP A 153 13.41 -28.85 -7.50
CA TRP A 153 12.72 -28.66 -8.79
C TRP A 153 11.80 -29.82 -9.21
N ASN A 154 11.20 -30.53 -8.24
CA ASN A 154 10.38 -31.74 -8.46
C ASN A 154 9.08 -31.75 -7.65
N ASP A 155 8.49 -30.57 -7.46
CA ASP A 155 7.18 -30.39 -6.85
C ASP A 155 6.07 -30.16 -7.89
N ASP A 156 5.04 -31.01 -7.88
CA ASP A 156 3.94 -31.01 -8.87
C ASP A 156 3.02 -29.79 -8.78
N ASN A 157 3.04 -29.08 -7.65
CA ASN A 157 2.22 -27.89 -7.41
C ASN A 157 3.03 -26.59 -7.56
N THR A 158 4.17 -26.69 -8.22
CA THR A 158 5.09 -25.57 -8.43
C THR A 158 5.38 -25.43 -9.92
N GLU A 159 5.23 -24.21 -10.43
CA GLU A 159 5.59 -23.89 -11.81
C GLU A 159 7.06 -23.52 -11.88
N TYR A 160 7.76 -24.04 -12.88
CA TYR A 160 9.19 -23.82 -13.09
C TYR A 160 9.42 -23.10 -14.43
N PHE A 161 10.34 -22.14 -14.41
CA PHE A 161 10.63 -21.26 -15.54
C PHE A 161 12.13 -21.15 -15.76
N SER A 162 12.55 -21.20 -17.02
CA SER A 162 13.89 -20.83 -17.46
C SER A 162 13.79 -19.57 -18.30
N VAL A 163 14.33 -18.46 -17.80
CA VAL A 163 14.14 -17.14 -18.40
C VAL A 163 15.49 -16.43 -18.53
N ILE A 164 15.81 -15.95 -19.73
CA ILE A 164 17.00 -15.13 -19.99
C ILE A 164 16.88 -13.76 -19.31
N GLN A 165 17.98 -13.19 -18.81
CA GLN A 165 17.92 -11.96 -18.01
C GLN A 165 17.17 -10.81 -18.70
N LYS A 166 17.36 -10.62 -20.02
CA LYS A 166 16.67 -9.55 -20.77
C LYS A 166 15.13 -9.66 -20.73
N ASP A 167 14.61 -10.88 -20.61
CA ASP A 167 13.17 -11.15 -20.59
C ASP A 167 12.58 -11.12 -19.18
N LEU A 168 13.40 -10.92 -18.14
CA LEU A 168 12.92 -10.79 -16.75
C LEU A 168 12.33 -9.40 -16.47
N TYR A 169 12.81 -8.34 -17.12
CA TYR A 169 12.52 -6.95 -16.73
C TYR A 169 11.56 -6.25 -17.69
N GLU A 170 10.36 -5.92 -17.22
CA GLU A 170 9.30 -5.29 -18.00
C GLU A 170 9.18 -3.78 -17.72
N GLY A 171 9.05 -2.99 -18.80
CA GLY A 171 8.75 -1.57 -18.77
C GLY A 171 9.87 -0.70 -18.18
N GLU A 172 9.61 0.60 -18.09
CA GLU A 172 10.60 1.61 -17.65
C GLU A 172 10.99 1.45 -16.17
N ASN A 173 10.09 0.91 -15.35
CA ASN A 173 10.33 0.66 -13.93
C ASN A 173 10.97 -0.71 -13.65
N PHE A 174 11.41 -1.43 -14.69
CA PHE A 174 12.09 -2.72 -14.60
C PHE A 174 11.36 -3.75 -13.74
N LYS A 175 10.03 -3.87 -13.85
CA LYS A 175 9.25 -4.85 -13.07
C LYS A 175 9.72 -6.25 -13.41
N ILE A 176 9.95 -7.11 -12.41
CA ILE A 176 10.47 -8.46 -12.64
C ILE A 176 9.32 -9.45 -12.86
N ARG A 177 9.40 -10.21 -13.95
CA ARG A 177 8.48 -11.30 -14.31
C ARG A 177 9.18 -12.64 -14.11
N ILE A 178 8.78 -13.39 -13.08
CA ILE A 178 9.36 -14.71 -12.73
C ILE A 178 9.30 -15.68 -13.91
N SER A 179 8.20 -15.69 -14.64
CA SER A 179 7.98 -16.49 -15.85
C SER A 179 8.59 -15.90 -17.12
N GLY A 180 9.19 -14.72 -17.04
CA GLY A 180 9.55 -13.90 -18.19
C GLY A 180 8.35 -13.25 -18.87
N ILE A 181 8.64 -12.22 -19.68
CA ILE A 181 7.66 -11.43 -20.44
C ILE A 181 7.04 -12.24 -21.59
N SER A 182 7.67 -13.34 -22.00
CA SER A 182 7.23 -14.14 -23.15
C SER A 182 6.31 -15.31 -22.77
N GLN A 183 6.42 -15.90 -21.57
CA GLN A 183 5.71 -17.17 -21.26
C GLN A 183 4.34 -17.01 -20.58
N SER A 184 4.13 -16.03 -19.69
CA SER A 184 2.84 -15.90 -18.96
C SER A 184 1.85 -14.92 -19.60
N THR A 185 2.32 -14.14 -20.57
CA THR A 185 1.73 -12.84 -20.92
C THR A 185 1.23 -12.77 -22.35
N PHE A 186 1.57 -13.72 -23.23
CA PHE A 186 1.25 -13.60 -24.65
C PHE A 186 -0.26 -13.53 -24.95
N ASN A 187 -1.11 -14.18 -24.15
CA ASN A 187 -2.56 -14.16 -24.39
C ASN A 187 -3.23 -12.95 -23.72
N ILE A 188 -3.04 -12.77 -22.40
CA ILE A 188 -3.71 -11.68 -21.68
C ILE A 188 -3.15 -10.30 -22.03
N ASN A 189 -1.82 -10.12 -22.16
CA ASN A 189 -1.28 -8.81 -22.52
C ASN A 189 -1.64 -8.45 -23.96
N LYS A 190 -1.77 -9.42 -24.88
CA LYS A 190 -2.25 -9.14 -26.24
C LYS A 190 -3.70 -8.67 -26.24
N ILE A 191 -4.56 -9.28 -25.40
CA ILE A 191 -5.94 -8.81 -25.20
C ILE A 191 -5.95 -7.41 -24.57
N LEU A 192 -5.19 -7.19 -23.50
CA LEU A 192 -5.09 -5.88 -22.84
C LEU A 192 -4.51 -4.80 -23.76
N ALA A 193 -3.53 -5.13 -24.60
CA ALA A 193 -2.97 -4.21 -25.59
C ALA A 193 -4.00 -3.86 -26.67
N LYS A 194 -4.79 -4.82 -27.13
CA LYS A 194 -5.93 -4.55 -28.04
C LYS A 194 -6.94 -3.61 -27.36
N MET A 195 -7.31 -3.88 -26.11
CA MET A 195 -8.23 -3.04 -25.33
C MET A 195 -7.65 -1.63 -25.12
N PHE A 196 -6.36 -1.50 -24.86
CA PHE A 196 -5.69 -0.21 -24.69
C PHE A 196 -5.65 0.59 -25.99
N ASN A 197 -5.32 -0.06 -27.12
CA ASN A 197 -5.20 0.60 -28.42
C ASN A 197 -6.56 1.01 -29.03
N GLN A 198 -7.63 0.29 -28.71
CA GLN A 198 -8.98 0.58 -29.23
C GLN A 198 -9.85 1.35 -28.23
N GLY A 199 -9.55 1.25 -26.93
CA GLY A 199 -10.33 1.85 -25.87
C GLY A 199 -9.95 3.31 -25.59
N ILE A 200 -10.89 4.03 -24.98
CA ILE A 200 -10.62 5.36 -24.42
C ILE A 200 -10.26 5.16 -22.94
N LEU A 201 -9.14 5.75 -22.52
CA LEU A 201 -8.76 5.73 -21.10
C LEU A 201 -9.88 6.35 -20.26
N LEU A 202 -10.34 5.65 -19.23
CA LEU A 202 -11.38 6.13 -18.33
C LEU A 202 -11.04 7.49 -17.72
N GLY A 203 -9.75 7.72 -17.40
CA GLY A 203 -9.26 8.99 -16.89
C GLY A 203 -9.37 10.16 -17.88
N ASN A 204 -9.66 9.92 -19.15
CA ASN A 204 -9.93 10.99 -20.14
C ASN A 204 -11.37 11.48 -20.06
N ILE A 205 -12.32 10.63 -19.67
CA ILE A 205 -13.76 10.93 -19.65
C ILE A 205 -14.33 11.11 -18.23
N CYS A 206 -13.63 10.58 -17.22
CA CYS A 206 -14.08 10.61 -15.83
C CYS A 206 -13.00 11.15 -14.90
N ASN A 207 -13.44 11.73 -13.78
CA ASN A 207 -12.63 11.98 -12.60
C ASN A 207 -12.70 10.75 -11.69
N ILE A 208 -11.55 10.25 -11.25
CA ILE A 208 -11.46 9.13 -10.30
C ILE A 208 -10.92 9.66 -8.99
N SER A 209 -11.74 9.62 -7.95
CA SER A 209 -11.42 10.24 -6.67
C SER A 209 -11.56 9.25 -5.52
N GLN A 210 -10.63 9.30 -4.59
CA GLN A 210 -10.67 8.50 -3.36
C GLN A 210 -11.65 9.13 -2.36
N GLY A 211 -12.33 8.31 -1.58
CA GLY A 211 -13.15 8.75 -0.45
C GLY A 211 -12.36 9.44 0.66
N ILE A 212 -13.07 9.81 1.71
CA ILE A 212 -12.57 10.67 2.79
C ILE A 212 -11.63 9.90 3.72
N VAL A 213 -10.47 10.50 4.00
CA VAL A 213 -9.51 10.02 4.99
C VAL A 213 -9.76 10.78 6.29
N THR A 214 -10.52 10.22 7.23
CA THR A 214 -10.77 10.93 8.50
C THR A 214 -9.55 10.87 9.44
N GLY A 215 -8.79 9.78 9.36
CA GLY A 215 -7.71 9.42 10.28
C GLY A 215 -8.18 9.01 11.69
N ALA A 216 -9.48 9.12 12.00
CA ALA A 216 -10.05 8.80 13.31
C ALA A 216 -11.58 8.63 13.22
N ASP A 217 -12.09 7.62 12.52
CA ASP A 217 -13.54 7.38 12.41
C ASP A 217 -14.19 7.18 13.80
N LYS A 218 -13.68 6.19 14.55
CA LYS A 218 -14.18 5.72 15.84
C LYS A 218 -13.02 5.37 16.77
N VAL A 219 -13.27 5.31 18.08
CA VAL A 219 -12.29 4.90 19.09
C VAL A 219 -11.89 3.43 18.88
N SER A 220 -10.58 3.17 18.76
CA SER A 220 -10.03 1.82 18.65
C SER A 220 -9.37 1.39 19.96
N ARG A 221 -9.13 0.08 20.15
CA ARG A 221 -8.35 -0.43 21.29
C ARG A 221 -6.95 0.20 21.37
N LYS A 222 -6.31 0.43 20.21
CA LYS A 222 -5.00 1.10 20.14
C LYS A 222 -5.05 2.53 20.68
N HIS A 223 -6.15 3.26 20.45
CA HIS A 223 -6.31 4.61 21.00
C HIS A 223 -6.38 4.58 22.53
N ILE A 224 -7.16 3.65 23.10
CA ILE A 224 -7.30 3.51 24.55
C ILE A 224 -5.94 3.21 25.20
N ILE A 225 -5.20 2.25 24.66
CA ILE A 225 -3.87 1.88 25.19
C ILE A 225 -2.88 3.04 25.07
N LYS A 226 -2.85 3.72 23.92
CA LYS A 226 -1.85 4.77 23.63
C LYS A 226 -2.10 6.06 24.41
N PHE A 227 -3.36 6.50 24.49
CA PHE A 227 -3.73 7.80 25.07
C PHE A 227 -4.36 7.69 26.47
N LYS A 228 -4.53 6.47 27.00
CA LYS A 228 -5.11 6.22 28.33
C LYS A 228 -6.47 6.90 28.54
N ILE A 229 -7.26 7.02 27.47
CA ILE A 229 -8.58 7.64 27.50
C ILE A 229 -9.64 6.67 28.06
N ASN A 230 -10.54 7.18 28.88
CA ASN A 230 -11.68 6.42 29.41
C ASN A 230 -12.88 6.51 28.44
N CYS A 231 -12.86 5.74 27.36
CA CYS A 231 -13.91 5.71 26.34
C CYS A 231 -14.18 4.28 25.86
N LYS A 232 -15.40 4.01 25.41
CA LYS A 232 -15.77 2.70 24.85
C LYS A 232 -15.19 2.52 23.45
N VAL A 233 -14.67 1.33 23.16
CA VAL A 233 -14.26 0.97 21.78
C VAL A 233 -15.48 1.06 20.86
N GLY A 234 -15.30 1.70 19.70
CA GLY A 234 -16.38 1.94 18.74
C GLY A 234 -17.18 3.22 18.98
N SER A 235 -16.89 4.00 20.02
CA SER A 235 -17.45 5.35 20.17
C SER A 235 -17.05 6.24 18.99
N GLY A 236 -18.02 6.94 18.42
CA GLY A 236 -17.80 7.84 17.28
C GLY A 236 -16.94 9.05 17.61
N ILE A 237 -15.96 9.33 16.75
CA ILE A 237 -15.14 10.54 16.80
C ILE A 237 -15.62 11.47 15.68
N TYR A 238 -15.23 11.19 14.42
CA TYR A 238 -15.76 11.87 13.24
C TYR A 238 -16.96 11.17 12.62
N VAL A 239 -17.11 9.86 12.86
CA VAL A 239 -18.22 9.05 12.34
C VAL A 239 -19.11 8.63 13.50
N LEU A 240 -20.32 9.18 13.53
CA LEU A 240 -21.31 8.99 14.59
C LEU A 240 -22.48 8.15 14.10
N ASN A 241 -23.05 7.32 14.98
CA ASN A 241 -24.34 6.68 14.71
C ASN A 241 -25.52 7.55 15.19
N SER A 242 -26.73 7.21 14.77
CA SER A 242 -27.96 7.94 15.11
C SER A 242 -28.17 8.14 16.63
N SER A 243 -27.81 7.15 17.45
CA SER A 243 -27.93 7.24 18.91
C SER A 243 -26.88 8.16 19.53
N GLU A 244 -25.68 8.22 18.95
CA GLU A 244 -24.64 9.17 19.36
C GLU A 244 -25.04 10.60 19.05
N ILE A 245 -25.57 10.86 17.85
CA ILE A 245 -26.03 12.19 17.45
C ILE A 245 -27.13 12.69 18.39
N LYS A 246 -28.11 11.85 18.72
CA LYS A 246 -29.18 12.19 19.66
C LYS A 246 -28.65 12.64 21.03
N ARG A 247 -27.52 12.08 21.49
CA ARG A 247 -26.90 12.46 22.78
C ARG A 247 -26.11 13.77 22.72
N LEU A 248 -25.73 14.23 21.53
CA LEU A 248 -24.98 15.47 21.38
C LEU A 248 -25.88 16.71 21.43
N ASN A 249 -27.20 16.57 21.28
CA ASN A 249 -28.18 17.67 21.29
C ASN A 249 -27.75 18.82 20.36
N LEU A 250 -27.41 18.47 19.11
CA LEU A 250 -26.92 19.42 18.11
C LEU A 250 -27.99 20.44 17.73
N ASN A 251 -27.59 21.70 17.52
CA ASN A 251 -28.46 22.72 16.98
C ASN A 251 -28.65 22.57 15.44
N GLN A 252 -29.54 23.39 14.85
CA GLN A 252 -29.84 23.29 13.41
C GLN A 252 -28.62 23.53 12.51
N GLU A 253 -27.72 24.44 12.87
CA GLU A 253 -26.50 24.71 12.10
C GLU A 253 -25.48 23.56 12.21
N GLU A 254 -25.35 22.96 13.39
CA GLU A 254 -24.51 21.78 13.63
C GLU A 254 -25.01 20.54 12.87
N ILE A 255 -26.34 20.37 12.77
CA ILE A 255 -26.95 19.28 12.01
C ILE A 255 -26.58 19.36 10.52
N LYS A 256 -26.42 20.57 9.94
CA LYS A 256 -26.02 20.73 8.53
C LYS A 256 -24.61 20.17 8.25
N LEU A 257 -23.75 20.08 9.27
CA LEU A 257 -22.40 19.52 9.16
C LEU A 257 -22.40 17.98 9.15
N LEU A 258 -23.53 17.34 9.48
CA LEU A 258 -23.67 15.89 9.36
C LEU A 258 -23.95 15.49 7.91
N LYS A 259 -23.17 14.54 7.39
CA LYS A 259 -23.35 13.94 6.07
C LYS A 259 -23.51 12.42 6.20
N PRO A 260 -24.35 11.76 5.39
CA PRO A 260 -24.52 10.31 5.46
C PRO A 260 -23.19 9.62 5.16
N TRP A 261 -22.82 8.62 5.96
CA TRP A 261 -21.51 7.95 5.88
C TRP A 261 -21.64 6.48 5.52
N PHE A 262 -21.04 6.08 4.41
CA PHE A 262 -21.08 4.74 3.83
C PHE A 262 -19.70 4.06 3.92
N LYS A 263 -19.72 2.74 3.80
CA LYS A 263 -18.56 1.86 3.75
C LYS A 263 -18.56 1.04 2.47
N ASN A 264 -17.44 0.38 2.18
CA ASN A 264 -17.34 -0.55 1.06
C ASN A 264 -18.43 -1.65 1.09
N SER A 265 -18.91 -2.03 2.28
CA SER A 265 -19.98 -3.02 2.50
C SER A 265 -21.35 -2.53 2.02
N ASP A 266 -21.51 -1.23 1.82
CA ASP A 266 -22.72 -0.60 1.27
C ASP A 266 -22.73 -0.60 -0.27
N ILE A 267 -21.66 -1.09 -0.91
CA ILE A 267 -21.55 -1.26 -2.35
C ILE A 267 -21.79 -2.72 -2.68
N ARG A 268 -22.70 -2.94 -3.62
CA ARG A 268 -23.06 -4.27 -4.11
C ARG A 268 -22.82 -4.33 -5.60
N LYS A 269 -23.01 -5.50 -6.19
CA LYS A 269 -22.90 -5.65 -7.64
C LYS A 269 -24.07 -4.90 -8.29
N PHE A 270 -23.74 -3.78 -8.92
CA PHE A 270 -24.62 -2.89 -9.68
C PHE A 270 -25.62 -2.05 -8.88
N TYR A 271 -25.52 -2.01 -7.54
CA TYR A 271 -26.33 -1.10 -6.72
C TYR A 271 -25.60 -0.66 -5.44
N THR A 272 -26.10 0.40 -4.81
CA THR A 272 -25.60 0.91 -3.54
C THR A 272 -26.73 1.13 -2.55
N ASN A 273 -26.43 1.02 -1.26
CA ASN A 273 -27.35 1.52 -0.25
C ASN A 273 -27.49 3.05 -0.35
N GLU A 274 -28.71 3.55 -0.28
CA GLU A 274 -29.01 4.99 -0.34
C GLU A 274 -29.15 5.63 1.05
N LYS A 275 -29.31 4.80 2.09
CA LYS A 275 -29.46 5.24 3.48
C LYS A 275 -28.35 4.64 4.34
N SER A 276 -27.86 5.44 5.28
CA SER A 276 -26.88 5.00 6.28
C SER A 276 -27.34 5.35 7.69
N ASN A 277 -26.99 4.49 8.64
CA ASN A 277 -27.15 4.73 10.07
C ASN A 277 -25.92 5.40 10.71
N ASN A 278 -24.89 5.68 9.91
CA ASN A 278 -23.71 6.42 10.34
C ASN A 278 -23.63 7.74 9.57
N TYR A 279 -23.06 8.74 10.23
CA TYR A 279 -22.93 10.09 9.71
C TYR A 279 -21.53 10.63 10.00
N LEU A 280 -20.98 11.33 9.02
CA LEU A 280 -19.72 12.04 9.12
C LEU A 280 -19.97 13.46 9.64
N LEU A 281 -19.20 13.87 10.66
CA LEU A 281 -18.98 15.28 10.97
C LEU A 281 -18.06 15.89 9.91
N HIS A 282 -18.62 16.51 8.89
CA HIS A 282 -17.88 17.04 7.75
C HIS A 282 -17.30 18.43 8.08
N LEU A 283 -16.10 18.44 8.67
CA LEU A 283 -15.45 19.64 9.19
C LEU A 283 -14.29 20.07 8.31
N THR A 284 -14.42 21.25 7.69
CA THR A 284 -13.41 21.79 6.76
C THR A 284 -12.52 22.83 7.46
N VAL A 285 -11.31 23.04 6.93
CA VAL A 285 -10.37 24.04 7.47
C VAL A 285 -10.91 25.48 7.39
N ASP A 286 -11.91 25.73 6.56
CA ASP A 286 -12.48 27.07 6.36
C ASP A 286 -13.55 27.39 7.43
N LEU A 287 -14.04 26.39 8.19
CA LEU A 287 -15.01 26.61 9.26
C LEU A 287 -14.40 27.35 10.46
N ASP A 288 -15.26 28.08 11.16
CA ASP A 288 -15.02 28.58 12.51
C ASP A 288 -15.70 27.63 13.51
N ILE A 289 -14.92 26.86 14.25
CA ILE A 289 -15.44 25.81 15.12
C ILE A 289 -16.14 26.36 16.36
N GLU A 290 -15.87 27.62 16.73
CA GLU A 290 -16.44 28.25 17.92
C GLU A 290 -17.96 28.46 17.77
N GLN A 291 -18.44 28.57 16.53
CA GLN A 291 -19.87 28.64 16.20
C GLN A 291 -20.62 27.32 16.39
N TYR A 292 -19.90 26.22 16.66
CA TYR A 292 -20.44 24.86 16.79
C TYR A 292 -20.06 24.24 18.15
N PRO A 293 -20.61 24.74 19.27
CA PRO A 293 -20.13 24.43 20.62
C PRO A 293 -20.33 22.96 21.03
N SER A 294 -21.40 22.29 20.59
CA SER A 294 -21.68 20.89 20.93
C SER A 294 -20.70 19.97 20.20
N ILE A 295 -20.46 20.24 18.91
CA ILE A 295 -19.44 19.55 18.10
C ILE A 295 -18.04 19.79 18.68
N TYR A 296 -17.70 21.02 19.02
CA TYR A 296 -16.40 21.35 19.60
C TYR A 296 -16.18 20.61 20.93
N LYS A 297 -17.16 20.64 21.83
CA LYS A 297 -17.14 19.90 23.10
C LYS A 297 -16.98 18.40 22.90
N HIS A 298 -17.63 17.83 21.89
CA HIS A 298 -17.48 16.43 21.52
C HIS A 298 -16.06 16.10 21.06
N LEU A 299 -15.49 16.89 20.15
CA LEU A 299 -14.14 16.65 19.62
C LEU A 299 -13.04 16.85 20.65
N CYS A 300 -13.22 17.78 21.59
CA CYS A 300 -12.25 18.03 22.67
C CYS A 300 -11.96 16.76 23.50
N LYS A 301 -12.95 15.87 23.67
CA LYS A 301 -12.78 14.57 24.34
C LYS A 301 -11.76 13.66 23.64
N TYR A 302 -11.53 13.88 22.35
CA TYR A 302 -10.66 13.06 21.50
C TYR A 302 -9.47 13.85 20.95
N ARG A 303 -9.17 15.03 21.51
CA ARG A 303 -8.15 15.95 20.99
C ARG A 303 -6.79 15.29 20.79
N GLU A 304 -6.35 14.46 21.74
CA GLU A 304 -5.07 13.75 21.64
C GLU A 304 -5.04 12.77 20.47
N ILE A 305 -6.12 12.01 20.27
CA ILE A 305 -6.25 11.07 19.15
C ILE A 305 -6.19 11.86 17.83
N ILE A 306 -6.99 12.92 17.74
CA ILE A 306 -7.13 13.75 16.53
C ILE A 306 -5.80 14.44 16.20
N SER A 307 -5.08 14.90 17.20
CA SER A 307 -3.77 15.56 17.07
C SER A 307 -2.63 14.56 16.76
N SER A 308 -2.88 13.27 16.89
CA SER A 308 -1.91 12.21 16.52
C SER A 308 -2.03 11.73 15.08
N ARG A 309 -3.02 12.24 14.32
CA ARG A 309 -3.19 11.93 12.90
C ARG A 309 -1.95 12.36 12.11
N ASN A 310 -1.75 11.77 10.92
CA ASN A 310 -0.58 12.07 10.11
C ASN A 310 -0.69 13.45 9.43
N PHE A 311 -0.27 14.52 10.10
CA PHE A 311 -0.32 15.89 9.56
C PHE A 311 0.73 16.18 8.47
N GLU A 312 1.66 15.26 8.22
CA GLU A 312 2.68 15.38 7.16
C GLU A 312 2.14 15.12 5.74
N SER A 313 0.89 14.67 5.59
CA SER A 313 0.23 14.67 4.27
C SER A 313 -0.27 16.08 3.95
N CYS A 314 0.06 16.58 2.75
CA CYS A 314 -0.07 17.98 2.31
C CYS A 314 -1.34 18.74 2.75
N GLU A 315 -2.51 18.09 2.83
CA GLU A 315 -3.77 18.75 3.20
C GLU A 315 -3.90 19.08 4.70
N LEU A 316 -3.45 18.19 5.59
CA LEU A 316 -3.44 18.44 7.05
C LEU A 316 -2.35 19.42 7.46
N SER A 317 -1.32 19.61 6.63
CA SER A 317 -0.25 20.55 6.92
C SER A 317 -0.77 22.00 6.99
N LYS A 318 -1.82 22.36 6.21
CA LYS A 318 -2.51 23.65 6.33
C LYS A 318 -3.28 23.75 7.64
N ALA A 319 -4.07 22.73 7.98
CA ALA A 319 -4.85 22.70 9.22
C ALA A 319 -3.96 22.81 10.47
N LEU A 320 -2.82 22.10 10.48
CA LEU A 320 -1.83 22.16 11.55
C LEU A 320 -1.25 23.58 11.70
N ARG A 321 -0.85 24.21 10.58
CA ARG A 321 -0.30 25.57 10.58
C ARG A 321 -1.28 26.61 11.13
N LEU A 322 -2.57 26.42 10.85
CA LEU A 322 -3.65 27.29 11.32
C LEU A 322 -4.17 26.92 12.73
N GLY A 323 -3.57 25.93 13.41
CA GLY A 323 -4.02 25.45 14.71
C GLY A 323 -5.38 24.74 14.71
N LYS A 324 -5.95 24.44 13.52
CA LYS A 324 -7.25 23.80 13.34
C LYS A 324 -7.15 22.28 13.44
N TRP A 325 -6.74 21.80 14.62
CA TRP A 325 -6.51 20.38 14.90
C TRP A 325 -7.73 19.49 14.60
N TRP A 326 -8.94 20.05 14.73
CA TRP A 326 -10.23 19.39 14.51
C TRP A 326 -10.60 19.20 13.03
N ALA A 327 -9.97 19.90 12.08
CA ALA A 327 -10.34 19.84 10.67
C ALA A 327 -10.06 18.46 10.07
N LEU A 328 -10.90 18.02 9.12
CA LEU A 328 -10.65 16.81 8.34
C LEU A 328 -9.61 17.08 7.26
N SER A 329 -8.74 16.10 7.00
CA SER A 329 -7.69 16.22 5.99
C SER A 329 -8.28 16.42 4.60
N SER A 330 -9.35 15.69 4.30
CA SER A 330 -9.88 15.52 2.97
C SER A 330 -11.26 16.17 2.81
N ALA A 331 -11.41 17.44 3.22
CA ALA A 331 -12.48 18.28 2.68
C ALA A 331 -12.20 18.61 1.20
N ARG A 332 -11.95 17.56 0.42
CA ARG A 332 -11.57 17.49 -0.98
C ARG A 332 -12.60 18.30 -1.76
N LYS A 333 -12.23 19.54 -2.13
CA LYS A 333 -13.10 20.44 -2.91
C LYS A 333 -13.41 19.87 -4.30
N ASP A 334 -12.64 18.87 -4.73
CA ASP A 334 -12.71 18.18 -6.03
C ASP A 334 -13.78 17.09 -6.11
N ILE A 335 -14.40 16.67 -5.00
CA ILE A 335 -15.44 15.63 -5.04
C ILE A 335 -16.80 16.23 -4.73
N ASN A 336 -17.65 16.31 -5.74
CA ASN A 336 -19.07 16.55 -5.54
C ASN A 336 -19.76 15.24 -5.10
N PHE A 337 -19.85 14.99 -3.80
CA PHE A 337 -20.52 13.80 -3.25
C PHE A 337 -22.02 13.76 -3.54
N ASN A 338 -22.60 14.82 -4.11
CA ASN A 338 -24.03 14.91 -4.38
C ASN A 338 -24.37 14.70 -5.87
N CYS A 339 -23.39 14.56 -6.78
CA CYS A 339 -23.67 14.31 -8.20
C CYS A 339 -23.88 12.83 -8.50
N GLU A 340 -24.36 12.53 -9.69
CA GLU A 340 -24.33 11.19 -10.28
C GLU A 340 -22.91 10.61 -10.28
N LYS A 341 -22.80 9.33 -9.92
CA LYS A 341 -21.50 8.69 -9.71
C LYS A 341 -21.61 7.18 -9.74
N ILE A 342 -20.54 6.54 -10.19
CA ILE A 342 -20.28 5.13 -9.90
C ILE A 342 -19.34 5.08 -8.71
N VAL A 343 -19.67 4.24 -7.71
CA VAL A 343 -18.80 3.99 -6.56
C VAL A 343 -18.31 2.55 -6.57
N THR A 344 -17.06 2.36 -6.18
CA THR A 344 -16.40 1.05 -6.18
C THR A 344 -15.47 0.91 -4.97
N PRO A 345 -15.39 -0.27 -4.31
CA PRO A 345 -14.37 -0.52 -3.30
C PRO A 345 -12.95 -0.41 -3.89
N TYR A 346 -11.98 -0.02 -3.07
CA TYR A 346 -10.57 -0.04 -3.45
C TYR A 346 -10.09 -1.45 -3.84
N ARG A 347 -10.62 -2.46 -3.17
CA ARG A 347 -10.36 -3.89 -3.46
C ARG A 347 -11.64 -4.68 -3.26
N SER A 348 -11.93 -5.58 -4.19
CA SER A 348 -13.01 -6.56 -4.07
C SER A 348 -12.60 -7.87 -4.73
N LEU A 349 -13.18 -8.98 -4.27
CA LEU A 349 -12.98 -10.32 -4.84
C LEU A 349 -13.76 -10.51 -6.15
N SER A 350 -14.69 -9.61 -6.46
CA SER A 350 -15.51 -9.65 -7.66
C SER A 350 -15.83 -8.25 -8.15
N ASN A 351 -16.39 -8.14 -9.36
CA ASN A 351 -16.83 -6.87 -9.91
C ASN A 351 -17.94 -6.27 -9.04
N THR A 352 -17.55 -5.34 -8.16
CA THR A 352 -18.40 -4.70 -7.16
C THR A 352 -18.36 -3.20 -7.39
N PHE A 353 -19.40 -2.66 -8.01
CA PHE A 353 -19.58 -1.23 -8.20
C PHE A 353 -21.06 -0.94 -8.36
N GLY A 354 -21.51 0.24 -7.97
CA GLY A 354 -22.91 0.66 -8.11
C GLY A 354 -23.02 2.12 -8.49
N TYR A 355 -24.09 2.45 -9.22
CA TYR A 355 -24.43 3.81 -9.60
C TYR A 355 -25.41 4.40 -8.58
N ASN A 356 -25.25 5.69 -8.25
CA ASN A 356 -26.28 6.46 -7.54
C ASN A 356 -26.15 7.96 -7.80
N GLU A 357 -27.22 8.68 -7.45
CA GLU A 357 -27.35 10.14 -7.59
C GLU A 357 -27.59 10.83 -6.24
N VAL A 358 -27.49 10.09 -5.14
CA VAL A 358 -27.76 10.58 -3.79
C VAL A 358 -26.48 11.08 -3.09
N PRO A 359 -26.56 11.95 -2.07
CA PRO A 359 -25.41 12.30 -1.24
C PRO A 359 -24.75 11.05 -0.64
N TRP A 360 -23.50 10.77 -1.02
CA TRP A 360 -22.83 9.52 -0.65
C TRP A 360 -21.38 9.77 -0.23
N TYR A 361 -21.13 9.90 1.07
CA TYR A 361 -19.79 10.14 1.63
C TYR A 361 -19.25 8.84 2.19
N ALA A 362 -18.02 8.46 1.85
CA ALA A 362 -17.46 7.18 2.27
C ALA A 362 -15.98 7.29 2.63
N SER A 363 -15.47 6.26 3.30
CA SER A 363 -14.05 6.18 3.66
C SER A 363 -13.13 6.03 2.45
N ALA A 364 -11.85 6.27 2.68
CA ALA A 364 -10.78 6.22 1.69
C ALA A 364 -10.58 4.85 0.99
N ASP A 365 -11.25 3.80 1.44
CA ASP A 365 -11.32 2.50 0.79
C ASP A 365 -12.47 2.39 -0.23
N VAL A 366 -13.12 3.51 -0.56
CA VAL A 366 -14.08 3.63 -1.64
C VAL A 366 -13.62 4.67 -2.65
N PHE A 367 -13.83 4.40 -3.92
CA PHE A 367 -13.50 5.26 -5.04
C PHE A 367 -14.77 5.71 -5.76
N PHE A 368 -14.74 6.95 -6.21
CA PHE A 368 -15.81 7.67 -6.87
C PHE A 368 -15.39 7.92 -8.32
N ILE A 369 -16.23 7.53 -9.26
CA ILE A 369 -16.05 7.77 -10.69
C ILE A 369 -17.17 8.70 -11.12
N THR A 370 -16.82 9.95 -11.42
CA THR A 370 -17.75 10.99 -11.88
C THR A 370 -17.38 11.43 -13.28
N SER A 371 -18.37 11.88 -14.06
CA SER A 371 -18.11 12.43 -15.39
C SER A 371 -17.25 13.69 -15.30
N LYS A 372 -16.39 13.93 -16.30
CA LYS A 372 -15.73 15.24 -16.45
C LYS A 372 -16.72 16.23 -17.06
N ASP A 373 -16.75 17.45 -16.54
CA ASP A 373 -17.58 18.52 -17.09
C ASP A 373 -17.18 18.83 -18.54
N LYS A 374 -18.11 18.64 -19.49
CA LYS A 374 -17.91 18.96 -20.91
C LYS A 374 -17.77 20.47 -21.19
N LYS A 375 -17.96 21.33 -20.18
CA LYS A 375 -17.95 22.80 -20.30
C LYS A 375 -16.62 23.44 -19.90
N VAL A 376 -15.63 22.64 -19.49
CA VAL A 376 -14.28 23.10 -19.17
C VAL A 376 -13.31 22.29 -20.04
N SER A 377 -13.28 22.62 -21.33
CA SER A 377 -12.33 22.10 -22.31
C SER A 377 -11.85 23.24 -23.18
#